data_AF-A0A6I4TW42-F1
#
_entry.id   AF-A0A6I4TW42-F1
#
_cell.length_a   1.000
_cell.length_b   1.000
_cell.length_c   1.000
_cell.angle_alpha   90.00
_cell.angle_beta   90.00
_cell.angle_gamma   90.00
#
_symmetry.space_group_name_H-M   'P 1'
#
loop_
_entity.id
_entity.type
_entity.pdbx_description
1 polymer ?
#
loop_
_entity_poly.entity_id
_entity_poly.type
_entity_poly.pdbx_seq_one_letter_code
_entity_poly.pdbx_strand_id
1 'polypeptide(L)'
;MEHFSLSEWLTSAGYTLLAAVGGLLGYVMREHDKGNPLSGWRAVTEALSSGFVGFLVMLLCRAMGFDPLWSGFVVGIFGWLGASVSIRLLERLVYQKLGIKLKAVPDRHMETTRTSEQGEVP
;
A
#
# COMPACT_ATOMS: atom_id res chain seq x y z
N MET A 1 13.69 -11.84 -26.08
CA MET A 1 12.44 -12.14 -25.37
C MET A 1 12.79 -13.20 -24.35
N GLU A 2 13.18 -12.78 -23.14
CA GLU A 2 13.58 -13.69 -22.08
C GLU A 2 12.34 -14.50 -21.66
N HIS A 3 12.43 -15.83 -21.76
CA HIS A 3 11.36 -16.71 -21.35
C HIS A 3 11.21 -16.62 -19.83
N PHE A 4 10.13 -16.02 -19.35
CA PHE A 4 9.75 -16.12 -17.94
C PHE A 4 9.53 -17.60 -17.60
N SER A 5 10.46 -18.19 -16.85
CA SER A 5 10.37 -19.59 -16.41
C SER A 5 9.12 -19.80 -15.52
N LEU A 6 8.52 -20.98 -15.59
CA LEU A 6 7.41 -21.37 -14.70
C LEU A 6 7.77 -21.20 -13.21
N SER A 7 9.05 -21.38 -12.86
CA SER A 7 9.57 -21.14 -11.51
C SER A 7 9.42 -19.68 -11.08
N GLU A 8 9.71 -18.73 -11.96
CA GLU A 8 9.59 -17.29 -11.67
C GLU A 8 8.14 -16.87 -11.46
N TRP A 9 7.24 -17.41 -12.27
CA TRP A 9 5.81 -17.23 -12.08
C TRP A 9 5.33 -17.81 -10.75
N LEU A 10 5.76 -19.01 -10.40
CA LEU A 10 5.39 -19.65 -9.14
C LEU A 10 5.93 -18.87 -7.93
N THR A 11 7.18 -18.41 -8.00
CA THR A 11 7.79 -17.57 -6.97
C THR A 11 7.05 -16.24 -6.83
N SER A 12 6.70 -15.59 -7.93
CA SER A 12 5.92 -14.34 -7.91
C SER A 12 4.51 -14.54 -7.34
N ALA A 13 3.87 -15.68 -7.64
CA ALA A 13 2.60 -16.06 -7.06
C ALA A 13 2.72 -16.30 -5.55
N GLY A 14 3.81 -16.91 -5.09
CA GLY A 14 4.12 -17.09 -3.67
C GLY A 14 4.25 -15.76 -2.92
N TYR A 15 4.99 -14.80 -3.47
CA TYR A 15 5.12 -13.46 -2.88
C TYR A 15 3.79 -12.68 -2.88
N THR A 16 3.01 -12.81 -3.95
CA THR A 16 1.69 -12.17 -4.06
C THR A 16 0.72 -12.74 -3.02
N LEU A 17 0.70 -14.06 -2.85
CA LEU A 17 -0.11 -14.74 -1.83
C LEU A 17 0.33 -14.35 -0.42
N LEU A 18 1.64 -14.31 -0.16
CA LEU A 18 2.18 -13.88 1.12
C LEU A 18 1.72 -12.45 1.46
N ALA A 19 1.79 -11.54 0.49
CA ALA A 19 1.35 -10.15 0.68
C ALA A 19 -0.17 -10.03 0.85
N ALA A 20 -0.96 -10.82 0.11
CA ALA A 20 -2.41 -10.86 0.24
C ALA A 20 -2.84 -11.37 1.62
N VAL A 21 -2.20 -12.43 2.12
CA VAL A 21 -2.42 -12.95 3.48
C VAL A 21 -1.99 -11.93 4.53
N GLY A 22 -0.83 -11.29 4.35
CA GLY A 22 -0.38 -10.21 5.23
C GLY A 22 -1.38 -9.06 5.31
N GLY A 23 -1.91 -8.63 4.16
CA GLY A 23 -2.92 -7.58 4.08
C GLY A 23 -4.25 -7.96 4.73
N LEU A 24 -4.70 -9.20 4.51
CA LEU A 24 -5.91 -9.71 5.14
C LEU A 24 -5.76 -9.76 6.67
N LEU A 25 -4.66 -10.31 7.18
CA LEU A 25 -4.40 -10.38 8.62
C LEU A 25 -4.24 -8.98 9.23
N GLY A 26 -3.53 -8.08 8.55
CA GLY A 26 -3.39 -6.69 8.96
C GLY A 26 -4.73 -5.96 9.02
N TYR A 27 -5.63 -6.20 8.07
CA TYR A 27 -7.00 -5.68 8.10
C TYR A 27 -7.78 -6.24 9.29
N VAL A 28 -7.79 -7.57 9.46
CA VAL A 28 -8.53 -8.23 10.55
C VAL A 28 -8.05 -7.73 11.91
N MET A 29 -6.74 -7.64 12.15
CA MET A 29 -6.21 -7.11 13.41
C MET A 29 -6.60 -5.64 13.62
N ARG A 30 -6.47 -4.78 12.60
CA ARG A 30 -6.86 -3.36 12.72
C ARG A 30 -8.34 -3.16 13.00
N GLU A 31 -9.20 -3.97 12.38
CA GLU A 31 -10.64 -3.87 12.55
C GLU A 31 -11.06 -4.42 13.92
N HIS A 32 -10.42 -5.51 14.36
CA HIS A 32 -10.59 -6.10 15.70
C HIS A 32 -10.16 -5.13 16.81
N ASP A 33 -8.98 -4.51 16.68
CA ASP A 33 -8.47 -3.52 17.66
C ASP A 33 -9.37 -2.27 17.75
N LYS A 34 -10.06 -1.92 16.65
CA LYS A 34 -11.02 -0.81 16.61
C LYS A 34 -12.42 -1.19 17.09
N GLY A 35 -12.68 -2.47 17.39
CA GLY A 35 -14.01 -2.97 17.76
C GLY A 35 -15.06 -2.85 16.65
N ASN A 36 -14.62 -2.74 15.39
CA ASN A 36 -15.50 -2.45 14.26
C ASN A 36 -15.95 -3.77 13.59
N PRO A 37 -17.15 -3.85 12.99
CA PRO A 37 -17.62 -5.10 12.39
C PRO A 37 -16.79 -5.47 11.16
N LEU A 38 -16.35 -6.73 11.10
CA LEU A 38 -15.59 -7.27 9.97
C LEU A 38 -16.44 -7.28 8.70
N SER A 39 -16.12 -6.41 7.75
CA SER A 39 -16.75 -6.42 6.43
C SER A 39 -15.99 -7.37 5.51
N GLY A 40 -16.61 -8.50 5.15
CA GLY A 40 -16.00 -9.47 4.24
C GLY A 40 -15.61 -8.88 2.88
N TRP A 41 -16.40 -7.93 2.36
CA TRP A 41 -16.07 -7.22 1.12
C TRP A 41 -14.80 -6.39 1.26
N ARG A 42 -14.65 -5.62 2.37
CA ARG A 42 -13.44 -4.85 2.64
C ARG A 42 -12.22 -5.75 2.81
N ALA A 43 -12.39 -6.88 3.49
CA ALA A 43 -11.33 -7.86 3.68
C ALA A 43 -10.80 -8.41 2.34
N VAL A 44 -11.70 -8.74 1.41
CA VAL A 44 -11.33 -9.19 0.05
C VAL A 44 -10.64 -8.08 -0.74
N THR A 45 -11.17 -6.85 -0.69
CA THR A 45 -10.53 -5.73 -1.39
C THR A 45 -9.14 -5.40 -0.82
N GLU A 46 -8.96 -5.53 0.50
CA GLU A 46 -7.64 -5.35 1.13
C GLU A 46 -6.69 -6.47 0.71
N ALA A 47 -7.12 -7.73 0.74
CA ALA A 47 -6.29 -8.85 0.34
C ALA A 47 -5.84 -8.74 -1.13
N LEU A 48 -6.74 -8.40 -2.04
CA LEU A 48 -6.44 -8.21 -3.47
C LEU A 48 -5.50 -7.03 -3.69
N SER A 49 -5.78 -5.89 -3.07
CA SER A 49 -4.94 -4.70 -3.22
C SER A 49 -3.56 -4.89 -2.60
N SER A 50 -3.46 -5.53 -1.43
CA SER A 50 -2.18 -5.86 -0.79
C SER A 50 -1.38 -6.90 -1.58
N GLY A 51 -2.05 -7.89 -2.20
CA GLY A 51 -1.41 -8.81 -3.13
C GLY A 51 -0.80 -8.09 -4.33
N PHE A 52 -1.56 -7.18 -4.96
CA PHE A 52 -1.07 -6.36 -6.07
C PHE A 52 0.13 -5.49 -5.66
N VAL A 53 0.04 -4.81 -4.51
CA VAL A 53 1.15 -3.99 -4.02
C VAL A 53 2.36 -4.83 -3.67
N GLY A 54 2.18 -6.01 -3.08
CA GLY A 54 3.26 -6.96 -2.81
C GLY A 54 3.97 -7.42 -4.08
N PHE A 55 3.22 -7.67 -5.16
CA PHE A 55 3.81 -7.98 -6.47
C PHE A 55 4.67 -6.82 -7.01
N LEU A 56 4.19 -5.57 -6.89
CA LEU A 56 4.98 -4.40 -7.30
C LEU A 56 6.27 -4.24 -6.45
N VAL A 57 6.18 -4.47 -5.15
CA VAL A 57 7.34 -4.43 -4.25
C VAL A 57 8.34 -5.53 -4.60
N MET A 58 7.88 -6.74 -4.93
CA MET A 58 8.73 -7.83 -5.40
C MET A 58 9.49 -7.46 -6.68
N LEU A 59 8.80 -6.89 -7.67
CA LEU A 59 9.43 -6.38 -8.89
C LEU A 59 10.47 -5.29 -8.58
N LEU A 60 10.16 -4.39 -7.65
CA LEU A 60 11.10 -3.36 -7.22
C LEU A 60 12.34 -3.96 -6.54
N CYS A 61 12.17 -4.92 -5.63
CA CYS A 61 13.27 -5.63 -4.99
C CYS A 61 14.16 -6.32 -6.04
N ARG A 62 13.55 -6.97 -7.03
CA ARG A 62 14.28 -7.60 -8.14
C ARG A 62 15.07 -6.58 -8.96
N ALA A 63 14.47 -5.42 -9.26
CA ALA A 63 15.13 -4.33 -9.98
C ALA A 63 16.30 -3.71 -9.18
N MET A 64 16.24 -3.74 -7.85
CA MET A 64 17.32 -3.27 -6.98
C MET A 64 18.40 -4.35 -6.71
N GLY A 65 18.23 -5.57 -7.21
CA GLY A 65 19.17 -6.67 -6.96
C GLY A 65 19.13 -7.20 -5.52
N PHE A 66 18.00 -7.07 -4.83
CA PHE A 66 17.85 -7.62 -3.47
C PHE A 66 17.84 -9.16 -3.50
N ASP A 67 18.36 -9.75 -2.42
CA ASP A 67 18.31 -11.19 -2.20
C ASP A 67 16.84 -11.71 -2.12
N PRO A 68 16.52 -12.92 -2.62
CA PRO A 68 15.17 -13.47 -2.57
C PRO A 68 14.59 -13.61 -1.16
N LEU A 69 15.40 -13.93 -0.14
CA LEU A 69 14.92 -14.03 1.24
C LEU A 69 14.50 -12.65 1.77
N TRP A 70 15.33 -11.64 1.50
CA TRP A 70 15.03 -10.26 1.88
C TRP A 70 13.81 -9.71 1.15
N SER A 71 13.67 -10.04 -0.14
CA SER A 71 12.51 -9.65 -0.95
C SER A 71 11.21 -10.17 -0.32
N GLY A 72 11.19 -11.42 0.16
CA GLY A 72 10.04 -11.98 0.86
C GLY A 72 9.70 -11.27 2.15
N PHE A 73 10.72 -10.92 2.95
CA PHE A 73 10.54 -10.17 4.19
C PHE A 73 9.94 -8.79 3.92
N VAL A 74 10.48 -8.05 2.95
CA VAL A 74 9.98 -6.72 2.58
C VAL A 74 8.55 -6.81 2.04
N VAL A 75 8.28 -7.73 1.12
CA VAL A 75 6.94 -7.95 0.55
C VAL A 75 5.93 -8.29 1.63
N GLY A 76 6.29 -9.15 2.60
CA GLY A 76 5.44 -9.51 3.73
C GLY A 76 5.08 -8.32 4.61
N ILE A 77 6.05 -7.47 4.94
CA ILE A 77 5.82 -6.24 5.73
C ILE A 77 4.91 -5.27 4.98
N PHE A 78 5.17 -5.03 3.69
CA PHE A 78 4.34 -4.15 2.87
C PHE A 78 2.91 -4.69 2.68
N GLY A 79 2.75 -6.02 2.61
CA GLY A 79 1.45 -6.68 2.66
C GLY A 79 0.75 -6.40 3.99
N TRP A 80 1.42 -6.60 5.11
CA TRP A 80 0.88 -6.34 6.45
C TRP A 80 0.48 -4.89 6.67
N LEU A 81 1.28 -3.92 6.21
CA LEU A 81 0.97 -2.48 6.27
C LEU A 81 -0.30 -2.11 5.50
N GLY A 82 -0.72 -2.94 4.54
CA GLY A 82 -1.90 -2.72 3.72
C GLY A 82 -1.60 -1.85 2.51
N ALA A 83 -2.43 -2.03 1.47
CA ALA A 83 -2.19 -1.44 0.15
C ALA A 83 -2.10 0.09 0.19
N SER A 84 -2.93 0.76 1.00
CA SER A 84 -3.04 2.23 1.01
C SER A 84 -1.80 2.93 1.56
N VAL A 85 -1.12 2.32 2.55
CA VAL A 85 0.12 2.85 3.13
C VAL A 85 1.29 2.53 2.20
N SER A 86 1.33 1.28 1.74
CA SER A 86 2.38 0.75 0.89
C SER A 86 2.46 1.46 -0.46
N ILE A 87 1.33 1.77 -1.11
CA ILE A 87 1.31 2.48 -2.39
C ILE A 87 1.87 3.90 -2.28
N ARG A 88 1.61 4.62 -1.18
CA ARG A 88 2.15 5.98 -0.96
C ARG A 88 3.67 5.97 -0.81
N LEU A 89 4.21 4.95 -0.14
CA LEU A 89 5.66 4.73 -0.04
C LEU A 89 6.25 4.41 -1.41
N LEU A 90 5.59 3.51 -2.15
CA LEU A 90 6.04 3.09 -3.46
C LEU A 90 6.01 4.25 -4.47
N GLU A 91 4.95 5.06 -4.46
CA GLU A 91 4.85 6.29 -5.23
C GLU A 91 6.06 7.18 -4.99
N ARG A 92 6.42 7.48 -3.74
CA ARG A 92 7.59 8.32 -3.43
C ARG A 92 8.88 7.77 -4.06
N LEU A 93 9.07 6.45 -4.02
CA LEU A 93 10.24 5.79 -4.64
C LEU A 93 10.21 5.93 -6.17
N VAL A 94 9.04 5.70 -6.79
CA VAL A 94 8.86 5.84 -8.25
C VAL A 94 9.07 7.29 -8.69
N TYR A 95 8.51 8.27 -7.98
CA TYR A 95 8.71 9.69 -8.25
C TYR A 95 10.16 10.11 -8.12
N GLN A 96 10.88 9.63 -7.10
CA GLN A 96 12.31 9.86 -6.95
C GLN A 96 13.11 9.26 -8.11
N LYS A 97 12.76 8.03 -8.55
CA LYS A 97 13.43 7.37 -9.68
C LYS A 97 13.11 8.02 -11.03
N LEU A 98 11.90 8.55 -11.21
CA LEU A 98 11.48 9.26 -12.43
C LEU A 98 11.92 10.73 -12.45
N GLY A 99 12.49 11.26 -11.36
CA GLY A 99 12.92 12.66 -11.27
C GLY A 99 11.77 13.66 -11.27
N ILE A 100 10.53 13.21 -11.09
CA ILE A 100 9.34 14.05 -11.08
C ILE A 100 9.14 14.54 -9.64
N LYS A 101 9.24 15.85 -9.41
CA LYS A 101 8.98 16.45 -8.10
C LYS A 101 7.50 16.23 -7.75
N LEU A 102 7.25 15.38 -6.75
CA LEU A 102 5.93 15.19 -6.19
C LEU A 102 5.43 16.54 -5.65
N LYS A 103 4.48 17.18 -6.35
CA LYS A 103 3.81 18.37 -5.84
C LYS A 103 2.98 17.91 -4.65
N ALA A 104 3.46 18.18 -3.44
CA ALA A 104 2.71 17.91 -2.21
C ALA A 104 1.30 18.48 -2.42
N VAL A 105 0.28 17.61 -2.34
CA VAL A 105 -1.12 18.06 -2.31
C VAL A 105 -1.21 18.98 -1.10
N PRO A 106 -1.51 20.28 -1.26
CA PRO A 106 -1.65 21.16 -0.13
C PRO A 106 -2.92 20.74 0.61
N ASP A 107 -2.78 20.48 1.91
CA ASP A 107 -3.89 20.20 2.82
C ASP A 107 -4.88 21.37 2.78
N ARG A 108 -5.97 21.22 2.03
CA ARG A 108 -7.13 22.13 2.11
C ARG A 108 -8.03 21.74 3.27
N HIS A 109 -7.48 21.87 4.48
CA HIS A 109 -8.24 21.85 5.73
C HIS A 109 -7.81 23.00 6.65
N MET A 110 -7.87 24.23 6.16
CA MET A 110 -7.96 25.45 6.98
C MET A 110 -8.64 26.54 6.15
N GLU A 111 -9.98 26.59 6.19
CA GLU A 111 -10.80 27.81 5.98
C GLU A 111 -12.29 27.40 5.86
N THR A 112 -12.95 27.03 6.95
CA THR A 112 -14.44 27.04 7.01
C THR A 112 -14.95 27.33 8.42
N THR A 113 -14.27 28.15 9.23
CA THR A 113 -14.85 28.60 10.51
C THR A 113 -14.22 29.89 11.05
N ARG A 114 -14.15 30.95 10.24
CA ARG A 114 -13.90 32.32 10.73
C ARG A 114 -14.77 33.39 10.07
N THR A 115 -15.91 33.00 9.50
CA THR A 115 -16.83 33.93 8.83
C THR A 115 -18.25 33.74 9.38
N SER A 116 -18.41 33.92 10.69
CA SER A 116 -19.75 34.01 11.32
C SER A 116 -19.82 34.97 12.51
N GLU A 117 -18.80 35.79 12.79
CA GLU A 117 -18.84 36.75 13.93
C GLU A 117 -18.53 38.21 13.56
N GLN A 118 -18.69 38.60 12.29
CA GLN A 118 -18.65 40.01 11.89
C GLN A 118 -19.85 40.33 11.02
N GLY A 119 -20.99 40.56 11.66
CA GLY A 119 -22.20 40.99 10.97
C GLY A 119 -23.44 41.02 11.83
N GLU A 120 -23.37 41.40 13.10
CA GLU A 120 -24.59 41.74 13.85
C GLU A 120 -24.31 42.68 15.03
N VAL A 121 -24.44 44.00 14.81
CA VAL A 121 -24.87 44.97 15.82
C VAL A 121 -25.63 46.10 15.08
N PRO A 122 -26.83 46.50 15.54
CA PRO A 122 -27.79 47.38 14.86
C PRO A 122 -27.33 48.81 14.60
#